data_AF-A0A8J8E496-F1
#
_entry.id   AF-A0A8J8E496-F1
#
_cell.length_a   1.000
_cell.length_b   1.000
_cell.length_c   1.000
_cell.angle_alpha   90.00
_cell.angle_beta   90.00
_cell.angle_gamma   90.00
#
_symmetry.space_group_name_H-M   'P 1'
#
loop_
_entity.id
_entity.type
_entity.pdbx_description
1 polymer ?
#
loop_
_entity_poly.entity_id
_entity_poly.type
_entity_poly.pdbx_seq_one_letter_code
_entity_poly.pdbx_strand_id
1 'polypeptide(L)' 'PRIDTAAAMLTAGFTTKDAFFTDLAYAPPFAPVWDPLIVLQRVLKF' A
#
# COMPACT_ATOMS: atom_id res chain seq x y z
N PRO A 1 -0.99 -7.89 -8.04
CA PRO A 1 -1.74 -6.66 -7.68
C PRO A 1 -0.91 -5.49 -7.13
N ARG A 2 0.27 -5.71 -6.50
CA ARG A 2 1.00 -4.63 -5.82
C ARG A 2 1.41 -3.49 -6.77
N ILE A 3 1.85 -3.85 -7.99
CA ILE A 3 2.25 -2.86 -9.00
C ILE A 3 1.04 -2.07 -9.51
N ASP A 4 -0.10 -2.71 -9.74
CA ASP A 4 -1.31 -2.02 -10.21
C ASP A 4 -1.85 -1.06 -9.14
N THR A 5 -1.83 -1.48 -7.87
CA THR A 5 -2.18 -0.63 -6.73
C THR A 5 -1.23 0.56 -6.60
N ALA A 6 0.09 0.34 -6.76
CA ALA A 6 1.07 1.41 -6.76
C ALA A 6 0.87 2.38 -7.95
N ALA A 7 0.54 1.86 -9.13
CA ALA A 7 0.24 2.68 -10.30
C ALA A 7 -1.00 3.56 -10.06
N ALA A 8 -2.05 3.02 -9.43
CA ALA A 8 -3.22 3.81 -9.05
C ALA A 8 -2.88 4.92 -8.04
N MET A 9 -2.07 4.61 -7.02
CA MET A 9 -1.60 5.60 -6.03
C MET A 9 -0.76 6.71 -6.69
N LEU A 10 0.16 6.35 -7.59
CA LEU A 10 0.95 7.33 -8.34
C LEU A 10 0.07 8.19 -9.25
N THR A 11 -0.90 7.59 -9.94
CA THR A 11 -1.85 8.30 -10.80
C THR A 11 -2.70 9.29 -10.00
N ALA A 12 -3.04 8.95 -8.76
CA ALA A 12 -3.78 9.80 -7.84
C ALA A 12 -2.91 10.82 -7.08
N GLY A 13 -1.58 10.81 -7.28
CA GLY A 13 -0.65 11.73 -6.61
C GLY A 13 -0.53 11.51 -5.09
N PHE A 14 -0.68 10.26 -4.62
CA PHE A 14 -0.64 9.95 -3.19
C PHE A 14 0.73 10.27 -2.56
N THR A 15 0.71 10.83 -1.36
CA THR A 15 1.89 10.89 -0.49
C THR A 15 2.12 9.53 0.19
N THR A 16 3.29 9.32 0.81
CA THR A 16 3.57 8.10 1.59
C THR A 16 2.56 7.88 2.71
N LYS A 17 2.06 8.95 3.33
CA LYS A 17 1.01 8.90 4.35
C LYS A 17 -0.33 8.44 3.77
N ASP A 18 -0.74 8.98 2.62
CA ASP A 18 -2.00 8.59 1.98
C ASP A 18 -1.98 7.13 1.53
N ALA A 19 -0.85 6.70 0.96
CA ALA A 19 -0.64 5.31 0.56
C ALA A 19 -0.63 4.35 1.76
N PHE A 20 -0.16 4.78 2.93
CA PHE A 20 -0.19 3.96 4.15
C PHE A 20 -1.60 3.75 4.71
N PHE A 21 -2.47 4.75 4.59
CA PHE A 21 -3.86 4.67 5.07
C PHE A 21 -4.84 4.12 4.03
N THR A 22 -4.34 3.60 2.91
CA THR A 22 -5.17 2.96 1.90
C THR A 22 -5.69 1.62 2.41
N ASP A 23 -7.00 1.40 2.31
CA ASP A 23 -7.66 0.17 2.75
C ASP A 23 -7.35 -0.99 1.79
N LEU A 24 -6.33 -1.78 2.13
CA LEU A 24 -5.93 -2.96 1.35
C LEU A 24 -6.50 -4.24 1.97
N ALA A 25 -6.98 -5.12 1.10
CA ALA A 25 -7.58 -6.38 1.52
C ALA A 25 -6.57 -7.32 2.19
N TYR A 26 -7.02 -8.00 3.24
CA TYR A 26 -6.27 -9.02 3.96
C TYR A 26 -7.08 -10.32 4.07
N ALA A 27 -6.46 -11.43 3.70
CA ALA A 27 -6.80 -12.77 4.19
C ALA A 27 -5.58 -13.70 3.99
N PRO A 28 -5.41 -14.78 4.79
CA PRO A 28 -4.24 -15.66 4.73
C PRO A 28 -3.82 -16.14 3.33
N PRO A 29 -4.72 -16.50 2.39
CA PRO A 29 -4.31 -16.91 1.05
C PRO A 29 -3.90 -15.75 0.11
N PHE A 30 -4.23 -14.49 0.44
CA PHE A 30 -4.08 -13.34 -0.47
C PHE A 30 -2.98 -12.35 -0.06
N ALA A 31 -2.90 -12.05 1.24
CA ALA A 31 -1.98 -11.06 1.78
C ALA A 31 -1.68 -11.31 3.27
N PRO A 32 -0.50 -10.89 3.77
CA PRO A 32 -0.28 -10.74 5.20
C PRO A 32 -1.08 -9.57 5.76
N VAL A 33 -1.25 -9.50 7.10
CA VAL A 33 -1.98 -8.41 7.77
C VAL A 33 -1.44 -7.03 7.39
N TRP A 34 -0.11 -6.92 7.28
CA TRP A 34 0.55 -5.74 6.74
C TRP A 34 1.01 -6.03 5.32
N ASP A 35 0.22 -5.63 4.31
CA ASP A 35 0.61 -5.82 2.91
C ASP A 35 1.99 -5.17 2.66
N PRO A 36 2.88 -5.78 1.86
CA PRO A 36 4.19 -5.22 1.56
C PRO A 36 4.17 -3.76 1.08
N LEU A 37 3.10 -3.33 0.40
CA LEU A 37 2.95 -1.94 -0.02
C LEU A 37 2.78 -0.99 1.19
N ILE A 38 2.04 -1.41 2.23
CA ILE A 38 1.85 -0.65 3.47
C ILE A 38 3.14 -0.63 4.29
N VAL A 39 3.87 -1.75 4.33
CA VAL A 39 5.19 -1.82 4.98
C VAL A 39 6.18 -0.87 4.32
N LEU A 40 6.20 -0.80 2.98
CA LEU A 40 7.05 0.12 2.24
C LEU A 40 6.81 1.58 2.65
N GLN A 41 5.55 2.02 2.74
CA GLN A 41 5.25 3.39 3.15
C GLN A 41 5.76 3.70 4.55
N ARG A 42 5.72 2.71 5.45
CA ARG A 42 6.27 2.84 6.82
C ARG A 42 7.78 3.00 6.84
N VAL A 43 8.48 2.28 5.97
CA VAL A 43 9.93 2.40 5.84
C VAL A 43 10.31 3.77 5.25
N LEU A 44 9.52 4.28 4.30
CA LEU A 44 9.75 5.59 3.67
C LEU A 44 9.54 6.78 4.62
N LYS A 45 9.17 6.54 5.89
CA LYS A 45 8.89 7.52 6.93
C LYS A 45 7.75 8.47 6.51
N PHE A 46 6.57 8.23 7.06
CA PHE A 46 5.49 9.21 7.16
C PHE A 46 5.65 10.11 8.38
#